data_AF-A0A953X1W1-F1
#
_entry.id   AF-A0A953X1W1-F1
#
_cell.length_a   1.000
_cell.length_b   1.000
_cell.length_c   1.000
_cell.angle_alpha   90.00
_cell.angle_beta   90.00
_cell.angle_gamma   90.00
#
_symmetry.space_group_name_H-M   'P 1'
#
loop_
_entity.id
_entity.type
_entity.pdbx_description
1 polymer ?
#
loop_
_entity_poly.entity_id
_entity_poly.type
_entity_poly.pdbx_seq_one_letter_code
_entity_poly.pdbx_strand_id
1 'polypeptide(L)'
;NRRRILEEAAGIAGLNTRRHEAELKLNAAEANLERLSEVSAEVERQLASLKRQAAKARRYKKLSEEIYALDALIAHLRWHEAKLACETAREKLEETKRQVEDASRQDAACEAARVEAGEGLAPLREAESLVAAKLGQARIALAKLETERKVASDAHARLEAEATRLMEDIEREQAAKTEAEEALANAKFELSALPVEDETANAETEAQTRAVLEAARADLIKAEQAADDAQARLSEARARRQASEDQAAAQTRRKTQLTAEVDRLRADMAALEDAVTLVSKLKAAKAAEEEAEAALQTAEHAVEEAEQRLAATRDAETAAQPPRDEAASAVRELEAEIGGLRKLLRKAEGPSAPPVVERIRTRDGYEKAVAAALGDDIEAPTDKAAAMYWGGADAVGQILPEGATPLSQYTDAPGELAARLSQCGLVDAAEGARLAGQLKPGQRLVSKEGYLWRWDGFARTPDAPVSAAARLEQQARLEAALAELGPLQETLAARDADFTAARDARIAAEEALRNCRYEVAPAQRALNMARSTVAEAAQAS
;
A
#
# COMPACT_ATOMS: atom_id res chain seq x y z
N ASN A 1 -56.66 37.17 -100.58
CA ASN A 1 -56.33 38.60 -100.82
C ASN A 1 -57.53 39.55 -101.04
N ARG A 2 -58.78 39.09 -101.20
CA ARG A 2 -59.96 39.99 -101.25
C ARG A 2 -60.53 40.42 -99.88
N ARG A 3 -60.31 39.63 -98.81
CA ARG A 3 -60.79 39.91 -97.45
C ARG A 3 -60.07 41.10 -96.79
N ARG A 4 -58.74 41.15 -96.98
CA ARG A 4 -57.86 42.20 -96.45
C ARG A 4 -58.16 43.60 -97.03
N ILE A 5 -58.57 43.66 -98.31
CA ILE A 5 -58.93 44.90 -99.01
C ILE A 5 -60.33 45.39 -98.59
N LEU A 6 -61.26 44.47 -98.27
CA LEU A 6 -62.59 44.83 -97.75
C LEU A 6 -62.56 45.31 -96.29
N GLU A 7 -61.63 44.79 -95.47
CA GLU A 7 -61.45 45.20 -94.07
C GLU A 7 -60.81 46.59 -93.92
N GLU A 8 -60.07 47.05 -94.93
CA GLU A 8 -59.40 48.35 -94.99
C GLU A 8 -60.37 49.48 -95.40
N ALA A 9 -61.33 49.18 -96.30
CA ALA A 9 -62.38 50.12 -96.72
C ALA A 9 -63.51 50.31 -95.67
N ALA A 10 -63.69 49.34 -94.76
CA ALA A 10 -64.70 49.39 -93.69
C ALA A 10 -64.20 50.03 -92.38
N GLY A 11 -62.94 50.47 -92.31
CA GLY A 11 -62.34 51.06 -91.09
C GLY A 11 -62.10 50.06 -89.94
N ILE A 12 -62.23 48.75 -90.21
CA ILE A 12 -62.14 47.68 -89.19
C ILE A 12 -60.67 47.27 -88.95
N ALA A 13 -59.81 47.37 -89.97
CA ALA A 13 -58.40 46.99 -89.88
C ALA A 13 -57.59 47.78 -88.81
N GLY A 14 -57.82 49.10 -88.69
CA GLY A 14 -57.15 49.96 -87.70
C GLY A 14 -57.64 49.75 -86.26
N LEU A 15 -58.84 49.21 -86.10
CA LEU A 15 -59.46 48.92 -84.80
C LEU A 15 -58.89 47.61 -84.23
N ASN A 16 -58.66 46.61 -85.08
CA ASN A 16 -57.99 45.36 -84.71
C ASN A 16 -56.51 45.57 -84.36
N THR A 17 -55.77 46.46 -85.04
CA THR A 17 -54.38 46.76 -84.69
C THR A 17 -54.27 47.52 -83.36
N ARG A 18 -55.14 48.51 -83.09
CA ARG A 18 -55.17 49.20 -81.78
C ARG A 18 -55.57 48.27 -80.64
N ARG A 19 -56.50 47.36 -80.91
CA ARG A 19 -56.88 46.30 -79.96
C ARG A 19 -55.71 45.36 -79.69
N HIS A 20 -54.99 44.93 -80.72
CA HIS A 20 -53.82 44.06 -80.55
C HIS A 20 -52.66 44.77 -79.81
N GLU A 21 -52.44 46.06 -80.06
CA GLU A 21 -51.42 46.85 -79.36
C GLU A 21 -51.80 47.12 -77.89
N ALA A 22 -53.09 47.31 -77.60
CA ALA A 22 -53.61 47.40 -76.24
C ALA A 22 -53.55 46.03 -75.52
N GLU A 23 -53.87 44.93 -76.21
CA GLU A 23 -53.69 43.55 -75.73
C GLU A 23 -52.21 43.26 -75.44
N LEU A 24 -51.28 43.68 -76.30
CA LEU A 24 -49.84 43.54 -76.05
C LEU A 24 -49.38 44.35 -74.82
N LYS A 25 -49.87 45.58 -74.64
CA LYS A 25 -49.57 46.40 -73.45
C LYS A 25 -50.21 45.82 -72.18
N LEU A 26 -51.42 45.28 -72.28
CA LEU A 26 -52.10 44.58 -71.19
C LEU A 26 -51.33 43.32 -70.81
N ASN A 27 -50.99 42.47 -71.78
CA ASN A 27 -50.19 41.27 -71.58
C ASN A 27 -48.81 41.59 -71.01
N ALA A 28 -48.16 42.68 -71.43
CA ALA A 28 -46.89 43.12 -70.87
C ALA A 28 -47.04 43.64 -69.42
N ALA A 29 -48.14 44.31 -69.09
CA ALA A 29 -48.45 44.75 -67.74
C ALA A 29 -48.82 43.56 -66.82
N GLU A 30 -49.58 42.59 -67.33
CA GLU A 30 -49.90 41.33 -66.66
C GLU A 30 -48.64 40.50 -66.40
N ALA A 31 -47.78 40.35 -67.41
CA ALA A 31 -46.48 39.69 -67.24
C ALA A 31 -45.58 40.42 -66.22
N ASN A 32 -45.59 41.76 -66.20
CA ASN A 32 -44.87 42.52 -65.18
C ASN A 32 -45.46 42.37 -63.78
N LEU A 33 -46.79 42.28 -63.64
CA LEU A 33 -47.48 42.01 -62.37
C LEU A 33 -47.17 40.60 -61.87
N GLU A 34 -47.13 39.62 -62.76
CA GLU A 34 -46.73 38.25 -62.46
C GLU A 34 -45.28 38.20 -62.00
N ARG A 35 -44.37 38.91 -62.67
CA ARG A 35 -42.97 39.04 -62.24
C ARG A 35 -42.81 39.74 -60.89
N LEU A 36 -43.61 40.77 -60.63
CA LEU A 36 -43.64 41.47 -59.34
C LEU A 36 -44.17 40.55 -58.23
N SER A 37 -45.15 39.70 -58.52
CA SER A 37 -45.68 38.72 -57.57
C SER A 37 -44.63 37.63 -57.27
N GLU A 38 -43.90 37.16 -58.29
CA GLU A 38 -42.77 36.24 -58.12
C GLU A 38 -41.65 36.85 -57.29
N VAL A 39 -41.23 38.09 -57.60
CA VAL A 39 -40.21 38.81 -56.82
C VAL A 39 -40.69 39.04 -55.38
N SER A 40 -41.96 39.38 -55.17
CA SER A 40 -42.53 39.54 -53.83
C SER A 40 -42.51 38.21 -53.06
N ALA A 41 -42.89 37.11 -53.70
CA ALA A 41 -42.86 35.78 -53.10
C ALA A 41 -41.44 35.31 -52.77
N GLU A 42 -40.46 35.65 -53.62
CA GLU A 42 -39.04 35.37 -53.37
C GLU A 42 -38.49 36.22 -52.21
N VAL A 43 -38.83 37.51 -52.15
CA VAL A 43 -38.47 38.39 -51.02
C VAL A 43 -39.13 37.89 -49.72
N GLU A 44 -40.37 37.42 -49.75
CA GLU A 44 -41.02 36.81 -48.58
C GLU A 44 -40.34 35.51 -48.13
N ARG A 45 -39.91 34.66 -49.07
CA ARG A 45 -39.09 33.46 -48.78
C ARG A 45 -37.76 33.83 -48.14
N GLN A 46 -37.06 34.82 -48.70
CA GLN A 46 -35.80 35.32 -48.15
C GLN A 46 -36.00 35.92 -46.75
N LEU A 47 -37.07 36.69 -46.54
CA LEU A 47 -37.43 37.26 -45.24
C LEU A 47 -37.73 36.15 -44.21
N ALA A 48 -38.47 35.11 -44.59
CA ALA A 48 -38.76 33.97 -43.72
C ALA A 48 -37.48 33.21 -43.35
N SER A 49 -36.57 33.01 -44.31
CA SER A 49 -35.25 32.42 -44.06
C SER A 49 -34.41 33.27 -43.11
N LEU A 50 -34.31 34.58 -43.36
CA LEU A 50 -33.61 35.53 -42.50
C LEU A 50 -34.19 35.59 -41.09
N LYS A 51 -35.52 35.53 -40.93
CA LYS A 51 -36.16 35.44 -39.60
C LYS A 51 -35.76 34.17 -38.85
N ARG A 52 -35.71 33.02 -39.54
CA ARG A 52 -35.23 31.75 -38.94
C ARG A 52 -33.76 31.83 -38.57
N GLN A 53 -32.92 32.39 -39.42
CA GLN A 53 -31.50 32.60 -39.15
C GLN A 53 -31.28 33.54 -37.95
N ALA A 54 -32.03 34.65 -37.88
CA ALA A 54 -31.99 35.57 -36.74
C ALA A 54 -32.45 34.91 -35.44
N ALA A 55 -33.49 34.07 -35.48
CA ALA A 55 -33.94 33.32 -34.31
C ALA A 55 -32.88 32.31 -33.82
N LYS A 56 -32.23 31.58 -34.75
CA LYS A 56 -31.11 30.67 -34.45
C LYS A 56 -29.92 31.43 -33.85
N ALA A 57 -29.52 32.55 -34.45
CA ALA A 57 -28.43 33.37 -33.96
C ALA A 57 -28.70 33.94 -32.56
N ARG A 58 -29.93 34.38 -32.28
CA ARG A 58 -30.34 34.81 -30.92
C ARG A 58 -30.27 33.67 -29.91
N ARG A 59 -30.74 32.48 -30.28
CA ARG A 59 -30.68 31.29 -29.40
C ARG A 59 -29.24 30.85 -29.14
N TYR A 60 -28.41 30.83 -30.18
CA TYR A 60 -26.98 30.54 -30.06
C TYR A 60 -26.28 31.55 -29.15
N LYS A 61 -26.54 32.85 -29.33
CA LYS A 61 -25.96 33.90 -28.48
C LYS A 61 -26.37 33.72 -27.02
N LYS A 62 -27.66 33.48 -26.75
CA LYS A 62 -28.16 33.23 -25.38
C LYS A 62 -27.51 32.00 -24.75
N LEU A 63 -27.48 30.87 -25.45
CA LEU A 63 -26.84 29.64 -24.95
C LEU A 63 -25.33 29.82 -24.76
N SER A 64 -24.66 30.55 -25.64
CA SER A 64 -23.23 30.84 -25.50
C SER A 64 -22.96 31.71 -24.28
N GLU A 65 -23.76 32.75 -24.04
CA GLU A 65 -23.68 33.57 -22.83
C GLU A 65 -23.92 32.74 -21.56
N GLU A 66 -24.88 31.82 -21.58
CA GLU A 66 -25.13 30.88 -20.48
C GLU A 66 -23.95 29.92 -20.26
N ILE A 67 -23.37 29.36 -21.32
CA ILE A 67 -22.19 28.49 -21.25
C ILE A 67 -21.00 29.27 -20.66
N TYR A 68 -20.71 30.46 -21.17
CA TYR A 68 -19.62 31.28 -20.63
C TYR A 68 -19.82 31.63 -19.15
N ALA A 69 -21.06 31.91 -18.73
CA ALA A 69 -21.37 32.18 -17.33
C ALA A 69 -21.16 30.93 -16.45
N LEU A 70 -21.57 29.75 -16.92
CA LEU A 70 -21.38 28.49 -16.22
C LEU A 70 -19.91 28.08 -16.17
N ASP A 71 -19.15 28.25 -17.25
CA ASP A 71 -17.71 27.98 -17.29
C ASP A 71 -16.94 28.89 -16.32
N ALA A 72 -17.30 30.17 -16.25
CA ALA A 72 -16.74 31.10 -15.27
C ALA A 72 -17.06 30.68 -13.83
N LEU A 73 -18.28 30.18 -13.58
CA LEU A 73 -18.68 29.66 -12.26
C LEU A 73 -17.89 28.40 -11.90
N ILE A 74 -17.72 27.45 -12.82
CA ILE A 74 -16.92 26.24 -12.62
C ILE A 74 -15.47 26.61 -12.33
N ALA A 75 -14.88 27.54 -13.09
CA ALA A 75 -13.53 28.02 -12.87
C ALA A 75 -13.38 28.66 -11.48
N HIS A 76 -14.36 29.46 -11.05
CA HIS A 76 -14.36 30.07 -9.72
C HIS A 76 -14.47 29.02 -8.60
N LEU A 77 -15.34 28.02 -8.74
CA LEU A 77 -15.47 26.93 -7.76
C LEU A 77 -14.17 26.14 -7.64
N ARG A 78 -13.55 25.77 -8.78
CA ARG A 78 -12.25 25.09 -8.80
C ARG A 78 -11.14 25.92 -8.16
N TRP A 79 -11.10 27.22 -8.45
CA TRP A 79 -10.15 28.14 -7.81
C TRP A 79 -10.37 28.21 -6.29
N HIS A 80 -11.63 28.28 -5.84
CA HIS A 80 -11.97 28.34 -4.43
C HIS A 80 -11.59 27.05 -3.69
N GLU A 81 -11.87 25.88 -4.28
CA GLU A 81 -11.43 24.59 -3.75
C GLU A 81 -9.90 24.51 -3.66
N ALA A 82 -9.19 24.90 -4.72
CA ALA A 82 -7.73 24.91 -4.73
C ALA A 82 -7.15 25.89 -3.69
N LYS A 83 -7.80 27.05 -3.50
CA LYS A 83 -7.41 28.03 -2.47
C LYS A 83 -7.59 27.45 -1.07
N LEU A 84 -8.75 26.84 -0.78
CA LEU A 84 -9.01 26.21 0.51
C LEU A 84 -8.02 25.08 0.78
N ALA A 85 -7.75 24.23 -0.22
CA ALA A 85 -6.75 23.17 -0.12
C ALA A 85 -5.34 23.71 0.17
N CYS A 86 -4.97 24.85 -0.45
CA CYS A 86 -3.69 25.51 -0.19
C CYS A 86 -3.62 26.08 1.24
N GLU A 87 -4.68 26.70 1.74
CA GLU A 87 -4.77 27.21 3.11
C GLU A 87 -4.66 26.09 4.13
N THR A 88 -5.42 25.00 3.97
CA THR A 88 -5.32 23.82 4.85
C THR A 88 -3.94 23.16 4.79
N ALA A 89 -3.32 23.09 3.61
CA ALA A 89 -1.96 22.55 3.48
C ALA A 89 -0.92 23.45 4.18
N ARG A 90 -1.08 24.77 4.13
CA ARG A 90 -0.21 25.72 4.85
C ARG A 90 -0.36 25.59 6.36
N GLU A 91 -1.58 25.46 6.86
CA GLU A 91 -1.83 25.26 8.30
C GLU A 91 -1.16 23.98 8.79
N LYS A 92 -1.33 22.87 8.07
CA LYS A 92 -0.65 21.59 8.37
C LYS A 92 0.86 21.69 8.31
N LEU A 93 1.40 22.44 7.33
CA LEU A 93 2.84 22.67 7.23
C LEU A 93 3.38 23.41 8.45
N GLU A 94 2.71 24.48 8.88
CA GLU A 94 3.15 25.26 10.05
C GLU A 94 3.01 24.46 11.36
N GLU A 95 1.96 23.62 11.49
CA GLU A 95 1.84 22.69 12.61
C GLU A 95 3.00 21.68 12.62
N THR A 96 3.30 21.06 11.48
CA THR A 96 4.38 20.09 11.35
C THR A 96 5.74 20.72 11.64
N LYS A 97 5.98 21.95 11.17
CA LYS A 97 7.21 22.70 11.48
C LYS A 97 7.37 22.92 12.98
N ARG A 98 6.32 23.31 13.69
CA ARG A 98 6.36 23.47 15.15
C ARG A 98 6.68 22.15 15.86
N GLN A 99 6.06 21.05 15.43
CA GLN A 99 6.36 19.73 15.98
C GLN A 99 7.82 19.33 15.78
N VAL A 100 8.40 19.61 14.60
CA VAL A 100 9.81 19.36 14.31
C VAL A 100 10.72 20.24 15.16
N GLU A 101 10.40 21.53 15.34
CA GLU A 101 11.17 22.44 16.19
C GLU A 101 11.14 22.00 17.67
N ASP A 102 9.97 21.59 18.17
CA ASP A 102 9.82 21.11 19.55
C ASP A 102 10.59 19.80 19.77
N ALA A 103 10.48 18.84 18.85
CA ALA A 103 11.23 17.59 18.90
C ALA A 103 12.75 17.83 18.83
N SER A 104 13.20 18.74 17.95
CA SER A 104 14.62 19.10 17.85
C SER A 104 15.14 19.75 19.13
N ARG A 105 14.31 20.55 19.80
CA ARG A 105 14.67 21.16 21.09
C ARG A 105 14.77 20.12 22.21
N GLN A 106 13.87 19.14 22.22
CA GLN A 106 13.92 18.03 23.18
C GLN A 106 15.16 17.16 22.95
N ASP A 107 15.47 16.84 21.69
CA ASP A 107 16.66 16.06 21.34
C ASP A 107 17.96 16.76 21.80
N ALA A 108 18.08 18.06 21.51
CA ALA A 108 19.23 18.85 21.97
C ALA A 108 19.35 18.90 23.51
N ALA A 109 18.24 18.97 24.24
CA ALA A 109 18.23 18.97 25.70
C ALA A 109 18.63 17.60 26.28
N CYS A 110 18.09 16.51 25.73
CA CYS A 110 18.47 15.14 26.10
C CYS A 110 19.96 14.90 25.84
N GLU A 111 20.48 15.42 24.72
CA GLU A 111 21.86 15.18 24.34
C GLU A 111 22.86 15.99 25.17
N ALA A 112 22.50 17.22 25.55
CA ALA A 112 23.24 17.98 26.55
C ALA A 112 23.30 17.23 27.89
N ALA A 113 22.17 16.68 28.36
CA ALA A 113 22.12 15.89 29.59
C ALA A 113 22.95 14.60 29.50
N ARG A 114 22.98 13.94 28.34
CA ARG A 114 23.81 12.75 28.11
C ARG A 114 25.29 13.08 28.18
N VAL A 115 25.72 14.19 27.58
CA VAL A 115 27.12 14.66 27.63
C VAL A 115 27.51 14.99 29.06
N GLU A 116 26.69 15.76 29.79
CA GLU A 116 26.95 16.13 31.19
C GLU A 116 27.07 14.88 32.10
N ALA A 117 26.16 13.91 31.93
CA ALA A 117 26.24 12.64 32.65
C ALA A 117 27.49 11.81 32.27
N GLY A 118 27.90 11.85 31.00
CA GLY A 118 29.11 11.20 30.51
C GLY A 118 30.39 11.81 31.09
N GLU A 119 30.47 13.14 31.16
CA GLU A 119 31.58 13.88 31.77
C GLU A 119 31.69 13.60 33.28
N GLY A 120 30.55 13.46 33.98
CA GLY A 120 30.53 13.11 35.40
C GLY A 120 31.02 11.70 35.73
N LEU A 121 31.02 10.79 34.75
CA LEU A 121 31.35 9.37 34.98
C LEU A 121 32.85 9.13 35.20
N ALA A 122 33.72 9.84 34.47
CA ALA A 122 35.16 9.64 34.54
C ALA A 122 35.75 10.04 35.93
N PRO A 123 35.42 11.20 36.52
CA PRO A 123 35.87 11.56 37.86
C PRO A 123 35.39 10.58 38.93
N LEU A 124 34.16 10.05 38.81
CA LEU A 124 33.62 9.07 39.74
C LEU A 124 34.38 7.73 39.65
N ARG A 125 34.73 7.27 38.44
CA ARG A 125 35.55 6.07 38.24
C ARG A 125 36.97 6.23 38.77
N GLU A 126 37.58 7.40 38.57
CA GLU A 126 38.88 7.71 39.17
C GLU A 126 38.81 7.72 40.69
N ALA A 127 37.79 8.36 41.27
CA ALA A 127 37.59 8.37 42.72
C ALA A 127 37.37 6.94 43.28
N GLU A 128 36.56 6.12 42.61
CA GLU A 128 36.35 4.70 42.96
C GLU A 128 37.67 3.93 42.94
N SER A 129 38.44 4.02 41.85
CA SER A 129 39.73 3.34 41.70
C SER A 129 40.70 3.73 42.82
N LEU A 130 40.75 5.02 43.17
CA LEU A 130 41.62 5.56 44.20
C LEU A 130 41.21 5.09 45.60
N VAL A 131 39.91 5.02 45.89
CA VAL A 131 39.38 4.45 47.14
C VAL A 131 39.62 2.94 47.21
N ALA A 132 39.42 2.20 46.12
CA ALA A 132 39.68 0.76 46.06
C ALA A 132 41.17 0.44 46.29
N ALA A 133 42.08 1.24 45.73
CA ALA A 133 43.51 1.12 45.97
C ALA A 133 43.86 1.36 47.45
N LYS A 134 43.30 2.41 48.07
CA LYS A 134 43.47 2.69 49.51
C LYS A 134 42.93 1.56 50.39
N LEU A 135 41.77 0.99 50.04
CA LEU A 135 41.19 -0.15 50.74
C LEU A 135 42.08 -1.40 50.62
N GLY A 136 42.64 -1.66 49.43
CA GLY A 136 43.59 -2.75 49.21
C GLY A 136 44.83 -2.61 50.09
N GLN A 137 45.43 -1.41 50.14
CA GLN A 137 46.56 -1.12 51.02
C GLN A 137 46.21 -1.32 52.50
N ALA A 138 45.05 -0.84 52.95
CA ALA A 138 44.59 -1.01 54.32
C ALA A 138 44.39 -2.49 54.68
N ARG A 139 43.87 -3.31 53.77
CA ARG A 139 43.71 -4.77 53.97
C ARG A 139 45.05 -5.48 54.11
N ILE A 140 46.04 -5.12 53.28
CA ILE A 140 47.40 -5.69 53.36
C ILE A 140 48.06 -5.29 54.70
N ALA A 141 47.93 -4.02 55.10
CA ALA A 141 48.45 -3.53 56.37
C ALA A 141 47.79 -4.25 57.57
N LEU A 142 46.47 -4.45 57.53
CA LEU A 142 45.74 -5.20 58.55
C LEU A 142 46.23 -6.65 58.65
N ALA A 143 46.35 -7.35 57.53
CA ALA A 143 46.84 -8.73 57.51
C ALA A 143 48.26 -8.83 58.10
N LYS A 144 49.13 -7.86 57.78
CA LYS A 144 50.48 -7.78 58.37
C LYS A 144 50.42 -7.60 59.89
N LEU A 145 49.64 -6.64 60.38
CA LEU A 145 49.46 -6.40 61.81
C LEU A 145 48.87 -7.60 62.55
N GLU A 146 47.94 -8.34 61.93
CA GLU A 146 47.39 -9.57 62.50
C GLU A 146 48.45 -10.67 62.64
N THR A 147 49.32 -10.82 61.64
CA THR A 147 50.46 -11.75 61.72
C THR A 147 51.47 -11.34 62.78
N GLU A 148 51.84 -10.06 62.85
CA GLU A 148 52.74 -9.52 63.88
C GLU A 148 52.15 -9.72 65.28
N ARG A 149 50.85 -9.45 65.47
CA ARG A 149 50.14 -9.69 66.73
C ARG A 149 50.20 -11.16 67.12
N LYS A 150 49.99 -12.08 66.17
CA LYS A 150 50.06 -13.53 66.45
C LYS A 150 51.46 -13.94 66.88
N VAL A 151 52.50 -13.50 66.16
CA VAL A 151 53.90 -13.77 66.50
C VAL A 151 54.25 -13.24 67.89
N ALA A 152 53.82 -12.01 68.21
CA ALA A 152 54.04 -11.41 69.52
C ALA A 152 53.32 -12.19 70.64
N SER A 153 52.07 -12.63 70.40
CA SER A 153 51.31 -13.46 71.34
C SER A 153 52.00 -14.82 71.58
N ASP A 154 52.47 -15.48 70.53
CA ASP A 154 53.18 -16.76 70.63
C ASP A 154 54.54 -16.60 71.33
N ALA A 155 55.21 -15.46 71.16
CA ALA A 155 56.43 -15.13 71.89
C ALA A 155 56.15 -14.87 73.37
N HIS A 156 55.09 -14.13 73.70
CA HIS A 156 54.69 -13.86 75.07
C HIS A 156 54.36 -15.16 75.83
N ALA A 157 53.54 -16.03 75.24
CA ALA A 157 53.20 -17.33 75.85
C ALA A 157 54.43 -18.21 76.10
N ARG A 158 55.43 -18.18 75.20
CA ARG A 158 56.70 -18.90 75.39
C ARG A 158 57.52 -18.31 76.53
N LEU A 159 57.65 -16.98 76.59
CA LEU A 159 58.39 -16.31 77.65
C LEU A 159 57.73 -16.49 79.02
N GLU A 160 56.40 -16.50 79.10
CA GLU A 160 55.68 -16.84 80.34
C GLU A 160 55.98 -18.27 80.78
N ALA A 161 55.91 -19.25 79.87
CA ALA A 161 56.22 -20.63 80.20
C ALA A 161 57.69 -20.80 80.66
N GLU A 162 58.62 -20.08 80.04
CA GLU A 162 60.03 -20.07 80.43
C GLU A 162 60.23 -19.41 81.81
N ALA A 163 59.53 -18.31 82.09
CA ALA A 163 59.55 -17.65 83.40
C ALA A 163 59.01 -18.58 84.51
N THR A 164 57.89 -19.28 84.26
CA THR A 164 57.36 -20.27 85.21
C THR A 164 58.36 -21.38 85.48
N ARG A 165 58.97 -21.94 84.44
CA ARG A 165 60.00 -22.97 84.59
C ARG A 165 61.22 -22.47 85.38
N LEU A 166 61.69 -21.26 85.09
CA LEU A 166 62.82 -20.66 85.83
C LEU A 166 62.48 -20.44 87.31
N MET A 167 61.22 -20.09 87.63
CA MET A 167 60.78 -20.01 89.02
C MET A 167 60.82 -21.37 89.72
N GLU A 168 60.30 -22.42 89.08
CA GLU A 168 60.36 -23.80 89.61
C GLU A 168 61.80 -24.27 89.81
N ASP A 169 62.70 -23.97 88.85
CA ASP A 169 64.12 -24.28 88.95
C ASP A 169 64.77 -23.50 90.12
N ILE A 170 64.45 -22.22 90.32
CA ILE A 170 64.94 -21.43 91.47
C ILE A 170 64.46 -22.02 92.79
N GLU A 171 63.18 -22.39 92.91
CA GLU A 171 62.64 -23.02 94.11
C GLU A 171 63.37 -24.33 94.42
N ARG A 172 63.64 -25.14 93.39
CA ARG A 172 64.40 -26.38 93.53
C ARG A 172 65.83 -26.14 93.98
N GLU A 173 66.52 -25.17 93.38
CA GLU A 173 67.90 -24.82 93.77
C GLU A 173 67.96 -24.22 95.18
N GLN A 174 66.96 -23.45 95.61
CA GLN A 174 66.84 -22.97 96.99
C GLN A 174 66.63 -24.11 97.98
N ALA A 175 65.79 -25.09 97.65
CA ALA A 175 65.60 -26.30 98.45
C ALA A 175 66.91 -27.11 98.56
N ALA A 176 67.60 -27.35 97.42
CA ALA A 176 68.88 -28.04 97.38
C ALA A 176 69.97 -27.30 98.17
N LYS A 177 69.99 -25.96 98.10
CA LYS A 177 70.88 -25.12 98.92
C LYS A 177 70.59 -25.31 100.41
N THR A 178 69.32 -25.33 100.81
CA THR A 178 68.92 -25.47 102.21
C THR A 178 69.30 -26.87 102.73
N GLU A 179 69.04 -27.91 101.95
CA GLU A 179 69.48 -29.28 102.22
C GLU A 179 71.01 -29.38 102.32
N ALA A 180 71.75 -28.70 101.44
CA ALA A 180 73.21 -28.64 101.49
C ALA A 180 73.71 -27.87 102.73
N GLU A 181 73.04 -26.79 103.16
CA GLU A 181 73.35 -26.07 104.39
C GLU A 181 73.09 -26.92 105.64
N GLU A 182 72.00 -27.68 105.67
CA GLU A 182 71.70 -28.67 106.72
C GLU A 182 72.72 -29.81 106.74
N ALA A 183 73.06 -30.37 105.57
CA ALA A 183 74.09 -31.38 105.43
C ALA A 183 75.47 -30.85 105.88
N LEU A 184 75.80 -29.59 105.55
CA LEU A 184 77.03 -28.94 106.02
C LEU A 184 77.01 -28.71 107.53
N ALA A 185 75.86 -28.34 108.11
CA ALA A 185 75.72 -28.20 109.56
C ALA A 185 75.90 -29.55 110.27
N ASN A 186 75.30 -30.62 109.74
CA ASN A 186 75.51 -31.99 110.21
C ASN A 186 76.97 -32.42 110.07
N ALA A 187 77.59 -32.18 108.92
CA ALA A 187 79.00 -32.47 108.69
C ALA A 187 79.91 -31.68 109.66
N LYS A 188 79.60 -30.41 109.97
CA LYS A 188 80.32 -29.63 110.98
C LYS A 188 80.12 -30.17 112.39
N PHE A 189 78.92 -30.65 112.73
CA PHE A 189 78.65 -31.32 114.00
C PHE A 189 79.44 -32.63 114.11
N GLU A 190 79.42 -33.46 113.07
CA GLU A 190 80.24 -34.67 112.98
C GLU A 190 81.74 -34.35 113.05
N LEU A 191 82.20 -33.28 112.38
CA LEU A 191 83.58 -32.81 112.43
C LEU A 191 83.98 -32.36 113.86
N SER A 192 83.05 -31.77 114.62
CA SER A 192 83.28 -31.39 116.02
C SER A 192 83.29 -32.58 117.00
N ALA A 193 82.80 -33.74 116.56
CA ALA A 193 82.79 -35.00 117.30
C ALA A 193 83.99 -35.91 116.97
N LEU A 194 84.87 -35.49 116.04
CA LEU A 194 86.09 -36.23 115.70
C LEU A 194 87.16 -36.06 116.79
N PRO A 195 87.84 -37.14 117.22
CA PRO A 195 89.01 -37.04 118.09
C PRO A 195 90.20 -36.37 117.36
N VAL A 196 91.00 -35.62 118.11
CA VAL A 196 92.23 -35.00 117.60
C VAL A 196 93.26 -36.10 117.32
N GLU A 197 93.49 -36.38 116.04
CA GLU A 197 94.55 -37.25 115.56
C GLU A 197 95.79 -36.46 115.09
N ASP A 198 96.92 -37.15 115.14
CA ASP A 198 98.33 -36.73 115.03
C ASP A 198 98.65 -35.81 113.82
N GLU A 199 99.37 -34.69 114.08
CA GLU A 199 99.76 -33.65 113.11
C GLU A 199 100.60 -34.19 111.92
N THR A 200 101.19 -35.38 112.05
CA THR A 200 102.00 -35.99 110.99
C THR A 200 101.17 -36.69 109.90
N ALA A 201 99.99 -37.24 110.23
CA ALA A 201 99.09 -37.87 109.26
C ALA A 201 98.33 -36.83 108.39
N ASN A 202 98.12 -35.63 108.93
CA ASN A 202 97.35 -34.58 108.25
C ASN A 202 98.13 -33.96 107.08
N ALA A 203 99.45 -33.80 107.20
CA ALA A 203 100.29 -33.25 106.13
C ALA A 203 100.40 -34.17 104.89
N GLU A 204 100.42 -35.49 105.08
CA GLU A 204 100.38 -36.46 103.97
C GLU A 204 98.99 -36.47 103.31
N THR A 205 97.92 -36.40 104.10
CA THR A 205 96.54 -36.37 103.61
C THR A 205 96.24 -35.08 102.82
N GLU A 206 96.76 -33.93 103.25
CA GLU A 206 96.58 -32.64 102.57
C GLU A 206 97.31 -32.60 101.21
N ALA A 207 98.50 -33.20 101.12
CA ALA A 207 99.25 -33.34 99.86
C ALA A 207 98.54 -34.30 98.88
N GLN A 208 98.03 -35.44 99.36
CA GLN A 208 97.25 -36.38 98.55
C GLN A 208 95.95 -35.74 98.04
N THR A 209 95.23 -35.02 98.90
CA THR A 209 93.96 -34.39 98.54
C THR A 209 94.17 -33.27 97.51
N ARG A 210 95.27 -32.50 97.62
CA ARG A 210 95.62 -31.48 96.62
C ARG A 210 95.97 -32.10 95.26
N ALA A 211 96.65 -33.24 95.23
CA ALA A 211 96.93 -33.96 93.98
C ALA A 211 95.65 -34.52 93.34
N VAL A 212 94.73 -35.07 94.14
CA VAL A 212 93.42 -35.55 93.67
C VAL A 212 92.56 -34.39 93.14
N LEU A 213 92.60 -33.23 93.78
CA LEU A 213 91.87 -32.03 93.33
C LEU A 213 92.38 -31.53 91.98
N GLU A 214 93.69 -31.47 91.77
CA GLU A 214 94.27 -31.03 90.49
C GLU A 214 93.98 -32.04 89.36
N ALA A 215 93.98 -33.35 89.66
CA ALA A 215 93.53 -34.37 88.72
C ALA A 215 92.05 -34.21 88.36
N ALA A 216 91.18 -34.00 89.35
CA ALA A 216 89.75 -33.78 89.13
C ALA A 216 89.45 -32.49 88.35
N ARG A 217 90.24 -31.42 88.56
CA ARG A 217 90.15 -30.18 87.76
C ARG A 217 90.55 -30.40 86.30
N ALA A 218 91.61 -31.16 86.06
CA ALA A 218 92.02 -31.50 84.70
C ALA A 218 90.96 -32.36 83.99
N ASP A 219 90.30 -33.28 84.71
CA ASP A 219 89.21 -34.10 84.16
C ASP A 219 87.93 -33.29 83.95
N LEU A 220 87.64 -32.32 84.83
CA LEU A 220 86.53 -31.38 84.64
C LEU A 220 86.72 -30.54 83.37
N ILE A 221 87.90 -29.96 83.16
CA ILE A 221 88.18 -29.18 81.94
C ILE A 221 88.01 -30.04 80.68
N LYS A 222 88.44 -31.31 80.70
CA LYS A 222 88.23 -32.24 79.58
C LYS A 222 86.75 -32.56 79.38
N ALA A 223 85.99 -32.75 80.47
CA ALA A 223 84.57 -33.03 80.41
C ALA A 223 83.76 -31.81 79.91
N GLU A 224 84.12 -30.60 80.33
CA GLU A 224 83.56 -29.33 79.85
C GLU A 224 83.85 -29.14 78.36
N GLN A 225 85.10 -29.33 77.92
CA GLN A 225 85.45 -29.29 76.49
C GLN A 225 84.69 -30.33 75.67
N ALA A 226 84.56 -31.57 76.18
CA ALA A 226 83.79 -32.62 75.52
C ALA A 226 82.29 -32.29 75.45
N ALA A 227 81.75 -31.62 76.48
CA ALA A 227 80.36 -31.17 76.52
C ALA A 227 80.12 -30.02 75.53
N ASP A 228 81.02 -29.04 75.45
CA ASP A 228 80.96 -27.93 74.49
C ASP A 228 81.03 -28.45 73.05
N ASP A 229 81.95 -29.39 72.76
CA ASP A 229 82.06 -30.04 71.45
C ASP A 229 80.83 -30.87 71.10
N ALA A 230 80.21 -31.53 72.09
CA ALA A 230 78.97 -32.27 71.89
C ALA A 230 77.79 -31.32 71.63
N GLN A 231 77.73 -30.19 72.34
CA GLN A 231 76.69 -29.17 72.19
C GLN A 231 76.80 -28.46 70.84
N ALA A 232 78.01 -28.15 70.37
CA ALA A 232 78.26 -27.61 69.04
C ALA A 232 77.78 -28.58 67.94
N ARG A 233 78.13 -29.87 68.04
CA ARG A 233 77.68 -30.92 67.11
C ARG A 233 76.15 -31.11 67.12
N LEU A 234 75.53 -31.05 68.30
CA LEU A 234 74.07 -31.15 68.44
C LEU A 234 73.36 -29.94 67.83
N SER A 235 73.89 -28.73 68.03
CA SER A 235 73.35 -27.50 67.42
C SER A 235 73.43 -27.57 65.89
N GLU A 236 74.57 -28.00 65.35
CA GLU A 236 74.75 -28.19 63.91
C GLU A 236 73.79 -29.25 63.34
N ALA A 237 73.65 -30.39 64.03
CA ALA A 237 72.72 -31.44 63.62
C ALA A 237 71.26 -30.99 63.66
N ARG A 238 70.86 -30.19 64.67
CA ARG A 238 69.52 -29.60 64.77
C ARG A 238 69.26 -28.59 63.65
N ALA A 239 70.22 -27.73 63.33
CA ALA A 239 70.11 -26.79 62.22
C ALA A 239 69.97 -27.50 60.87
N ARG A 240 70.78 -28.55 60.62
CA ARG A 240 70.68 -29.38 59.40
C ARG A 240 69.33 -30.10 59.30
N ARG A 241 68.82 -30.62 60.42
CA ARG A 241 67.50 -31.26 60.48
C ARG A 241 66.38 -30.26 60.17
N GLN A 242 66.37 -29.10 60.82
CA GLN A 242 65.37 -28.06 60.59
C GLN A 242 65.36 -27.60 59.13
N ALA A 243 66.54 -27.33 58.55
CA ALA A 243 66.65 -26.96 57.14
C ALA A 243 66.10 -28.04 56.20
N SER A 244 66.33 -29.32 56.52
CA SER A 244 65.81 -30.46 55.73
C SER A 244 64.29 -30.61 55.88
N GLU A 245 63.74 -30.40 57.07
CA GLU A 245 62.29 -30.43 57.34
C GLU A 245 61.57 -29.27 56.62
N ASP A 246 62.13 -28.06 56.67
CA ASP A 246 61.60 -26.89 55.95
C ASP A 246 61.64 -27.09 54.43
N GLN A 247 62.72 -27.67 53.92
CA GLN A 247 62.84 -28.02 52.50
C GLN A 247 61.82 -29.09 52.10
N ALA A 248 61.61 -30.13 52.91
CA ALA A 248 60.60 -31.15 52.66
C ALA A 248 59.17 -30.58 52.69
N ALA A 249 58.88 -29.67 53.62
CA ALA A 249 57.60 -28.97 53.69
C ALA A 249 57.36 -28.07 52.46
N ALA A 250 58.38 -27.35 52.01
CA ALA A 250 58.31 -26.53 50.80
C ALA A 250 58.06 -27.38 49.53
N GLN A 251 58.77 -28.50 49.38
CA GLN A 251 58.55 -29.43 48.26
C GLN A 251 57.17 -30.07 48.29
N THR A 252 56.66 -30.40 49.48
CA THR A 252 55.30 -30.93 49.65
C THR A 252 54.25 -29.91 49.21
N ARG A 253 54.37 -28.64 49.62
CA ARG A 253 53.46 -27.57 49.17
C ARG A 253 53.50 -27.39 47.65
N ARG A 254 54.70 -27.38 47.06
CA ARG A 254 54.87 -27.27 45.60
C ARG A 254 54.24 -28.44 44.86
N LYS A 255 54.40 -29.67 45.35
CA LYS A 255 53.75 -30.86 44.80
C LYS A 255 52.22 -30.73 44.83
N THR A 256 51.65 -30.29 45.95
CA THR A 256 50.19 -30.10 46.06
C THR A 256 49.68 -29.05 45.08
N GLN A 257 50.37 -27.92 44.93
CA GLN A 257 50.00 -26.88 43.96
C GLN A 257 50.05 -27.40 42.53
N LEU A 258 51.14 -28.05 42.13
CA LEU A 258 51.29 -28.61 40.78
C LEU A 258 50.26 -29.71 40.50
N THR A 259 49.91 -30.51 41.51
CA THR A 259 48.88 -31.56 41.35
C THR A 259 47.52 -30.92 41.10
N ALA A 260 47.15 -29.89 41.87
CA ALA A 260 45.89 -29.17 41.66
C ALA A 260 45.84 -28.47 40.29
N GLU A 261 46.97 -27.95 39.81
CA GLU A 261 47.08 -27.32 38.49
C GLU A 261 46.96 -28.35 37.36
N VAL A 262 47.57 -29.53 37.50
CA VAL A 262 47.41 -30.65 36.56
C VAL A 262 45.96 -31.14 36.52
N ASP A 263 45.32 -31.30 37.68
CA ASP A 263 43.92 -31.74 37.75
C ASP A 263 42.96 -30.71 37.14
N ARG A 264 43.22 -29.41 37.38
CA ARG A 264 42.49 -28.33 36.71
C ARG A 264 42.66 -28.38 35.19
N LEU A 265 43.90 -28.46 34.70
CA LEU A 265 44.17 -28.52 33.26
C LEU A 265 43.56 -29.77 32.63
N ARG A 266 43.54 -30.91 33.33
CA ARG A 266 42.85 -32.13 32.86
C ARG A 266 41.33 -31.95 32.80
N ALA A 267 40.73 -31.29 33.78
CA ALA A 267 39.31 -30.97 33.75
C ALA A 267 38.98 -29.99 32.62
N ASP A 268 39.80 -28.96 32.41
CA ASP A 268 39.67 -27.99 31.32
C ASP A 268 39.81 -28.69 29.96
N MET A 269 40.78 -29.62 29.81
CA MET A 269 40.95 -30.42 28.60
C MET A 269 39.81 -31.40 28.34
N ALA A 270 39.21 -31.98 29.40
CA ALA A 270 38.06 -32.87 29.27
C ALA A 270 36.75 -32.11 29.00
N ALA A 271 36.68 -30.84 29.40
CA ALA A 271 35.54 -29.95 29.15
C ALA A 271 35.57 -29.31 27.75
N LEU A 272 36.73 -29.29 27.08
CA LEU A 272 36.82 -28.90 25.67
C LEU A 272 36.04 -29.89 24.81
N GLU A 273 35.04 -29.38 24.09
CA GLU A 273 34.28 -30.15 23.11
C GLU A 273 35.23 -30.68 22.02
N ASP A 274 35.05 -31.94 21.61
CA ASP A 274 35.93 -32.53 20.60
C ASP A 274 35.84 -31.73 19.28
N ALA A 275 37.00 -31.51 18.65
CA ALA A 275 37.14 -30.70 17.44
C ALA A 275 36.22 -31.19 16.31
N VAL A 276 35.95 -32.50 16.25
CA VAL A 276 34.99 -33.09 15.30
C VAL A 276 33.59 -32.51 15.50
N THR A 277 33.16 -32.35 16.74
CA THR A 277 31.85 -31.79 17.10
C THR A 277 31.77 -30.32 16.72
N LEU A 278 32.80 -29.52 17.05
CA LEU A 278 32.87 -28.10 16.70
C LEU A 278 32.85 -27.87 15.19
N VAL A 279 33.64 -28.64 14.43
CA VAL A 279 33.64 -28.61 12.96
C VAL A 279 32.27 -29.00 12.39
N SER A 280 31.60 -30.00 12.99
CA SER A 280 30.25 -30.38 12.54
C SER A 280 29.20 -29.28 12.78
N LYS A 281 29.27 -28.58 13.93
CA LYS A 281 28.39 -27.45 14.27
C LYS A 281 28.63 -26.28 13.32
N LEU A 282 29.89 -25.95 13.02
CA LEU A 282 30.23 -24.91 12.05
C LEU A 282 29.71 -25.25 10.65
N LYS A 283 29.85 -26.51 10.21
CA LYS A 283 29.32 -26.96 8.92
C LYS A 283 27.80 -26.86 8.85
N ALA A 284 27.10 -27.27 9.92
CA ALA A 284 25.64 -27.15 10.01
C ALA A 284 25.18 -25.69 10.01
N ALA A 285 25.87 -24.82 10.76
CA ALA A 285 25.59 -23.39 10.80
C ALA A 285 25.76 -22.73 9.42
N LYS A 286 26.84 -23.07 8.68
CA LYS A 286 27.06 -22.58 7.32
C LYS A 286 25.98 -23.05 6.33
N ALA A 287 25.57 -24.32 6.43
CA ALA A 287 24.46 -24.82 5.60
C ALA A 287 23.15 -24.09 5.90
N ALA A 288 22.86 -23.79 7.17
CA ALA A 288 21.70 -23.00 7.56
C ALA A 288 21.78 -21.53 7.09
N GLU A 289 22.98 -20.94 7.05
CA GLU A 289 23.20 -19.62 6.44
C GLU A 289 22.89 -19.62 4.95
N GLU A 290 23.43 -20.60 4.20
CA GLU A 290 23.15 -20.74 2.76
C GLU A 290 21.66 -20.94 2.47
N GLU A 291 20.97 -21.76 3.28
CA GLU A 291 19.52 -21.97 3.16
C GLU A 291 18.72 -20.70 3.45
N ALA A 292 19.08 -19.94 4.50
CA ALA A 292 18.43 -18.69 4.84
C ALA A 292 18.69 -17.59 3.79
N GLU A 293 19.87 -17.57 3.18
CA GLU A 293 20.20 -16.65 2.09
C GLU A 293 19.38 -16.97 0.83
N ALA A 294 19.28 -18.26 0.45
CA ALA A 294 18.44 -18.69 -0.66
C ALA A 294 16.96 -18.38 -0.43
N ALA A 295 16.46 -18.53 0.80
CA ALA A 295 15.10 -18.18 1.17
C ALA A 295 14.83 -16.66 1.05
N LEU A 296 15.78 -15.82 1.48
CA LEU A 296 15.68 -14.37 1.31
C LEU A 296 15.66 -13.97 -0.17
N GLN A 297 16.58 -14.50 -0.98
CA GLN A 297 16.61 -14.25 -2.43
C GLN A 297 15.30 -14.68 -3.11
N THR A 298 14.73 -15.82 -2.70
CA THR A 298 13.43 -16.29 -3.21
C THR A 298 12.30 -15.33 -2.85
N ALA A 299 12.27 -14.83 -1.61
CA ALA A 299 11.27 -13.86 -1.17
C ALA A 299 11.40 -12.51 -1.89
N GLU A 300 12.62 -12.02 -2.11
CA GLU A 300 12.89 -10.79 -2.87
C GLU A 300 12.47 -10.93 -4.34
N HIS A 301 12.82 -12.05 -4.99
CA HIS A 301 12.39 -12.33 -6.36
C HIS A 301 10.86 -12.43 -6.49
N ALA A 302 10.18 -13.04 -5.51
CA ALA A 302 8.72 -13.10 -5.48
C ALA A 302 8.08 -11.69 -5.37
N VAL A 303 8.72 -10.77 -4.64
CA VAL A 303 8.28 -9.36 -4.60
C VAL A 303 8.43 -8.71 -5.98
N GLU A 304 9.57 -8.88 -6.65
CA GLU A 304 9.78 -8.33 -8.00
C GLU A 304 8.75 -8.86 -9.01
N GLU A 305 8.49 -10.17 -9.01
CA GLU A 305 7.46 -10.77 -9.88
C GLU A 305 6.05 -10.24 -9.56
N ALA A 306 5.74 -10.03 -8.27
CA ALA A 306 4.45 -9.48 -7.85
C ALA A 306 4.30 -8.00 -8.26
N GLU A 307 5.37 -7.20 -8.20
CA GLU A 307 5.39 -5.82 -8.67
C GLU A 307 5.18 -5.73 -10.18
N GLN A 308 5.84 -6.58 -10.96
CA GLN A 308 5.64 -6.67 -12.41
C GLN A 308 4.20 -7.06 -12.75
N ARG A 309 3.62 -8.02 -12.02
CA ARG A 309 2.23 -8.44 -12.18
C ARG A 309 1.24 -7.32 -11.82
N LEU A 310 1.53 -6.55 -10.78
CA LEU A 310 0.72 -5.39 -10.40
C LEU A 310 0.77 -4.29 -11.46
N ALA A 311 1.95 -4.03 -12.04
CA ALA A 311 2.08 -3.09 -13.15
C ALA A 311 1.24 -3.55 -14.36
N ALA A 312 1.38 -4.81 -14.77
CA ALA A 312 0.62 -5.37 -15.90
C ALA A 312 -0.90 -5.33 -15.68
N THR A 313 -1.39 -5.62 -14.46
CA THR A 313 -2.83 -5.57 -14.16
C THR A 313 -3.37 -4.15 -14.08
N ARG A 314 -2.57 -3.17 -13.61
CA ARG A 314 -2.92 -1.74 -13.67
C ARG A 314 -3.02 -1.23 -15.10
N ASP A 315 -2.09 -1.64 -15.96
CA ASP A 315 -2.12 -1.29 -17.38
C ASP A 315 -3.35 -1.90 -18.06
N ALA A 316 -3.70 -3.16 -17.73
CA ALA A 316 -4.89 -3.82 -18.24
C ALA A 316 -6.20 -3.13 -17.79
N GLU A 317 -6.32 -2.72 -16.52
CA GLU A 317 -7.48 -1.96 -16.03
C GLU A 317 -7.60 -0.61 -16.73
N THR A 318 -6.47 0.09 -16.88
CA THR A 318 -6.40 1.39 -17.58
C THR A 318 -6.79 1.24 -19.05
N ALA A 319 -6.36 0.16 -19.71
CA ALA A 319 -6.70 -0.14 -21.10
C ALA A 319 -8.17 -0.57 -21.29
N ALA A 320 -8.80 -1.16 -20.27
CA ALA A 320 -10.20 -1.59 -20.30
C ALA A 320 -11.19 -0.43 -20.11
N GLN A 321 -10.76 0.70 -19.52
CA GLN A 321 -11.63 1.84 -19.22
C GLN A 321 -12.16 2.57 -20.47
N PRO A 322 -11.35 2.95 -21.50
CA PRO A 322 -11.88 3.66 -22.68
C PRO A 322 -12.94 2.88 -23.48
N PRO A 323 -12.76 1.58 -23.80
CA PRO A 323 -13.79 0.80 -24.50
C PRO A 323 -15.11 0.69 -23.73
N ARG A 324 -15.04 0.66 -22.39
CA ARG A 324 -16.21 0.68 -21.51
C ARG A 324 -16.93 2.02 -21.58
N ASP A 325 -16.18 3.12 -21.48
CA ASP A 325 -16.74 4.48 -21.54
C ASP A 325 -17.37 4.77 -22.91
N GLU A 326 -16.74 4.31 -24.00
CA GLU A 326 -17.28 4.38 -25.36
C GLU A 326 -18.61 3.62 -25.49
N ALA A 327 -18.66 2.36 -25.01
CA ALA A 327 -19.89 1.57 -25.02
C ALA A 327 -21.00 2.22 -24.16
N ALA A 328 -20.64 2.78 -23.01
CA ALA A 328 -21.59 3.47 -22.12
C ALA A 328 -22.12 4.76 -22.76
N SER A 329 -21.27 5.52 -23.48
CA SER A 329 -21.70 6.71 -24.22
C SER A 329 -22.66 6.33 -25.35
N ALA A 330 -22.34 5.30 -26.13
CA ALA A 330 -23.20 4.83 -27.22
C ALA A 330 -24.60 4.42 -26.75
N VAL A 331 -24.69 3.67 -25.64
CA VAL A 331 -25.98 3.32 -25.03
C VAL A 331 -26.72 4.57 -24.57
N ARG A 332 -26.05 5.49 -23.86
CA ARG A 332 -26.67 6.72 -23.34
C ARG A 332 -27.19 7.63 -24.46
N GLU A 333 -26.44 7.76 -25.55
CA GLU A 333 -26.82 8.55 -26.72
C GLU A 333 -28.07 7.97 -27.39
N LEU A 334 -28.11 6.65 -27.58
CA LEU A 334 -29.26 5.98 -28.19
C LEU A 334 -30.50 5.99 -27.28
N GLU A 335 -30.33 5.83 -25.97
CA GLU A 335 -31.41 5.97 -24.99
C GLU A 335 -31.97 7.40 -24.97
N ALA A 336 -31.11 8.41 -25.09
CA ALA A 336 -31.53 9.80 -25.22
C ALA A 336 -32.31 10.04 -26.52
N GLU A 337 -31.87 9.45 -27.63
CA GLU A 337 -32.58 9.49 -28.91
C GLU A 337 -33.96 8.84 -28.80
N ILE A 338 -34.04 7.61 -28.28
CA ILE A 338 -35.31 6.88 -28.02
C ILE A 338 -36.23 7.71 -27.13
N GLY A 339 -35.69 8.28 -26.06
CA GLY A 339 -36.44 9.16 -25.15
C GLY A 339 -36.97 10.41 -25.84
N GLY A 340 -36.19 11.01 -26.74
CA GLY A 340 -36.59 12.13 -27.58
C GLY A 340 -37.70 11.77 -28.57
N LEU A 341 -37.53 10.67 -29.31
CA LEU A 341 -38.51 10.17 -30.28
C LEU A 341 -39.83 9.79 -29.60
N ARG A 342 -39.79 9.11 -28.45
CA ARG A 342 -41.00 8.80 -27.65
C ARG A 342 -41.74 10.06 -27.18
N LYS A 343 -41.02 11.11 -26.80
CA LYS A 343 -41.63 12.40 -26.43
C LYS A 343 -42.27 13.10 -27.62
N LEU A 344 -41.64 13.05 -28.79
CA LEU A 344 -42.16 13.66 -30.02
C LEU A 344 -43.39 12.92 -30.58
N LEU A 345 -43.42 11.59 -30.46
CA LEU A 345 -44.55 10.76 -30.91
C LEU A 345 -45.77 10.85 -29.98
N ARG A 346 -45.59 11.26 -28.72
CA ARG A 346 -46.71 11.54 -27.79
C ARG A 346 -47.40 12.85 -28.18
N LYS A 347 -48.69 12.77 -28.54
CA LYS A 347 -49.62 13.91 -28.51
C LYS A 347 -50.76 13.65 -27.52
N ALA A 348 -51.24 14.75 -26.95
CA ALA A 348 -52.11 14.87 -25.77
C ALA A 348 -53.30 13.91 -25.70
N GLU A 349 -53.58 13.46 -24.47
CA GLU A 349 -54.72 12.66 -24.01
C GLU A 349 -55.93 12.58 -24.98
N GLY A 350 -56.11 11.39 -25.57
CA GLY A 350 -57.32 10.97 -26.27
C GLY A 350 -57.11 9.62 -26.98
N PRO A 351 -58.19 8.97 -27.45
CA PRO A 351 -59.07 8.02 -26.74
C PRO A 351 -58.39 6.67 -26.38
N SER A 352 -59.15 5.70 -25.84
CA SER A 352 -58.64 4.42 -25.26
C SER A 352 -57.88 3.48 -26.22
N ALA A 353 -57.78 3.79 -27.51
CA ALA A 353 -57.18 2.93 -28.53
C ALA A 353 -56.17 3.71 -29.40
N PRO A 354 -55.04 3.10 -29.77
CA PRO A 354 -53.99 3.77 -30.54
C PRO A 354 -54.44 4.11 -31.97
N PRO A 355 -53.95 5.23 -32.54
CA PRO A 355 -54.24 5.63 -33.92
C PRO A 355 -53.73 4.59 -34.93
N VAL A 356 -54.31 4.54 -36.13
CA VAL A 356 -53.91 3.54 -37.13
C VAL A 356 -52.46 3.73 -37.62
N VAL A 357 -51.90 4.94 -37.54
CA VAL A 357 -50.48 5.20 -37.82
C VAL A 357 -49.55 4.28 -37.01
N GLU A 358 -49.90 3.95 -35.76
CA GLU A 358 -49.11 3.06 -34.90
C GLU A 358 -49.21 1.58 -35.31
N ARG A 359 -50.22 1.24 -36.12
CA ARG A 359 -50.56 -0.12 -36.55
C ARG A 359 -50.35 -0.34 -38.05
N ILE A 360 -49.78 0.63 -38.73
CA ILE A 360 -49.43 0.55 -40.15
C ILE A 360 -47.92 0.29 -40.28
N ARG A 361 -47.56 -0.67 -41.13
CA ARG A 361 -46.17 -0.96 -41.52
C ARG A 361 -46.02 -0.80 -43.02
N THR A 362 -45.13 0.08 -43.43
CA THR A 362 -44.79 0.26 -44.84
C THR A 362 -43.54 -0.53 -45.17
N ARG A 363 -43.39 -0.92 -46.44
CA ARG A 363 -42.06 -1.26 -46.97
C ARG A 363 -41.20 0.01 -46.99
N ASP A 364 -39.88 -0.15 -46.85
CA ASP A 364 -38.93 0.96 -46.86
C ASP A 364 -39.11 1.87 -48.09
N GLY A 365 -39.26 3.17 -47.84
CA GLY A 365 -39.37 4.20 -48.88
C GLY A 365 -40.79 4.45 -49.39
N TYR A 366 -41.81 3.86 -48.75
CA TYR A 366 -43.23 4.06 -49.10
C TYR A 366 -44.01 4.86 -48.03
N GLU A 367 -43.35 5.30 -46.96
CA GLU A 367 -43.94 6.05 -45.83
C GLU A 367 -44.65 7.31 -46.34
N LYS A 368 -44.02 8.04 -47.27
CA LYS A 368 -44.57 9.26 -47.88
C LYS A 368 -45.78 8.97 -48.76
N ALA A 369 -45.79 7.86 -49.47
CA ALA A 369 -46.92 7.44 -50.30
C ALA A 369 -48.16 7.14 -49.42
N VAL A 370 -47.97 6.43 -48.31
CA VAL A 370 -49.05 6.10 -47.36
C VAL A 370 -49.54 7.32 -46.61
N ALA A 371 -48.62 8.18 -46.15
CA ALA A 371 -49.00 9.43 -45.51
C ALA A 371 -49.74 10.37 -46.48
N ALA A 372 -49.34 10.45 -47.75
CA ALA A 372 -50.06 11.19 -48.77
C ALA A 372 -51.42 10.56 -49.07
N ALA A 373 -51.51 9.23 -49.07
CA ALA A 373 -52.74 8.51 -49.35
C ALA A 373 -53.78 8.65 -48.23
N LEU A 374 -53.38 8.66 -46.95
CA LEU A 374 -54.31 8.69 -45.81
C LEU A 374 -54.48 10.08 -45.21
N GLY A 375 -53.49 10.97 -45.33
CA GLY A 375 -53.56 12.31 -44.78
C GLY A 375 -53.80 12.30 -43.27
N ASP A 376 -54.65 13.21 -42.79
CA ASP A 376 -54.99 13.31 -41.36
C ASP A 376 -55.83 12.12 -40.85
N ASP A 377 -56.47 11.37 -41.76
CA ASP A 377 -57.30 10.21 -41.38
C ASP A 377 -56.45 9.07 -40.78
N ILE A 378 -55.13 9.08 -40.97
CA ILE A 378 -54.20 8.10 -40.37
C ILE A 378 -54.13 8.21 -38.83
N GLU A 379 -54.62 9.32 -38.27
CA GLU A 379 -54.69 9.56 -36.83
C GLU A 379 -55.94 8.96 -36.18
N ALA A 380 -56.89 8.46 -36.97
CA ALA A 380 -58.10 7.84 -36.43
C ALA A 380 -57.81 6.40 -35.97
N PRO A 381 -58.19 5.98 -34.75
CA PRO A 381 -58.14 4.57 -34.33
C PRO A 381 -59.18 3.71 -35.06
N THR A 382 -59.14 2.40 -34.87
CA THR A 382 -60.19 1.47 -35.35
C THR A 382 -61.33 1.28 -34.33
N ASP A 383 -61.26 1.92 -33.16
CA ASP A 383 -62.29 1.82 -32.11
C ASP A 383 -63.48 2.73 -32.43
N LYS A 384 -64.66 2.12 -32.60
CA LYS A 384 -65.91 2.82 -32.90
C LYS A 384 -66.40 3.74 -31.77
N ALA A 385 -65.86 3.59 -30.56
CA ALA A 385 -66.14 4.49 -29.43
C ALA A 385 -65.38 5.82 -29.50
N ALA A 386 -64.37 5.94 -30.38
CA ALA A 386 -63.61 7.17 -30.57
C ALA A 386 -64.41 8.24 -31.36
N ALA A 387 -64.07 9.51 -31.15
CA ALA A 387 -64.71 10.63 -31.84
C ALA A 387 -64.43 10.66 -33.37
N MET A 388 -63.33 10.06 -33.80
CA MET A 388 -62.98 9.78 -35.19
C MET A 388 -62.46 8.35 -35.28
N TYR A 389 -62.93 7.54 -36.22
CA TYR A 389 -62.52 6.14 -36.31
C TYR A 389 -62.62 5.57 -37.73
N TRP A 390 -61.82 4.53 -38.01
CA TRP A 390 -61.97 3.66 -39.16
C TRP A 390 -62.93 2.51 -38.82
N GLY A 391 -64.15 2.55 -39.37
CA GLY A 391 -65.20 1.56 -39.07
C GLY A 391 -65.18 0.30 -39.92
N GLY A 392 -64.30 0.25 -40.93
CA GLY A 392 -64.30 -0.76 -41.99
C GLY A 392 -65.35 -0.52 -43.07
N ALA A 393 -65.08 -1.00 -44.28
CA ALA A 393 -65.99 -1.03 -45.42
C ALA A 393 -65.61 -2.17 -46.36
N ASP A 394 -66.58 -2.66 -47.15
CA ASP A 394 -66.34 -3.68 -48.17
C ASP A 394 -65.40 -3.15 -49.26
N ALA A 395 -64.49 -4.00 -49.72
CA ALA A 395 -63.57 -3.65 -50.81
C ALA A 395 -64.36 -3.39 -52.10
N VAL A 396 -64.15 -2.21 -52.68
CA VAL A 396 -64.83 -1.82 -53.92
C VAL A 396 -64.16 -2.53 -55.10
N GLY A 397 -64.92 -3.26 -55.92
CA GLY A 397 -64.42 -3.96 -57.12
C GLY A 397 -64.04 -3.04 -58.30
N GLN A 398 -63.85 -1.74 -58.06
CA GLN A 398 -63.43 -0.81 -59.10
C GLN A 398 -61.94 -1.00 -59.40
N ILE A 399 -61.62 -1.20 -60.68
CA ILE A 399 -60.25 -1.37 -61.18
C ILE A 399 -59.55 0.01 -61.19
N LEU A 400 -58.32 0.07 -60.68
CA LEU A 400 -57.42 1.22 -60.79
C LEU A 400 -56.95 1.41 -62.25
N PRO A 401 -56.52 2.62 -62.65
CA PRO A 401 -55.96 2.85 -63.98
C PRO A 401 -54.79 1.91 -64.30
N GLU A 402 -54.66 1.53 -65.57
CA GLU A 402 -53.55 0.70 -66.03
C GLU A 402 -52.21 1.41 -65.79
N GLY A 403 -51.31 0.75 -65.05
CA GLY A 403 -50.06 1.34 -64.57
C GLY A 403 -50.06 1.76 -63.09
N ALA A 404 -51.21 1.70 -62.41
CA ALA A 404 -51.31 1.92 -60.97
C ALA A 404 -51.46 0.59 -60.20
N THR A 405 -50.66 0.39 -59.15
CA THR A 405 -50.78 -0.79 -58.27
C THR A 405 -51.41 -0.42 -56.94
N PRO A 406 -52.35 -1.20 -56.37
CA PRO A 406 -52.95 -0.88 -55.08
C PRO A 406 -51.91 -0.73 -53.96
N LEU A 407 -52.03 0.33 -53.15
CA LEU A 407 -51.11 0.64 -52.07
C LEU A 407 -51.12 -0.42 -50.95
N SER A 408 -52.21 -1.18 -50.85
CA SER A 408 -52.34 -2.35 -49.96
C SER A 408 -51.31 -3.45 -50.24
N GLN A 409 -50.65 -3.47 -51.40
CA GLN A 409 -49.57 -4.43 -51.68
C GLN A 409 -48.23 -4.07 -51.03
N TYR A 410 -48.06 -2.81 -50.60
CA TYR A 410 -46.81 -2.27 -50.06
C TYR A 410 -46.95 -1.84 -48.59
N THR A 411 -48.12 -2.06 -48.00
CA THR A 411 -48.49 -1.61 -46.66
C THR A 411 -49.26 -2.70 -45.94
N ASP A 412 -48.78 -3.10 -44.77
CA ASP A 412 -49.56 -3.89 -43.81
C ASP A 412 -50.32 -2.92 -42.89
N ALA A 413 -51.64 -3.10 -42.80
CA ALA A 413 -52.54 -2.16 -42.13
C ALA A 413 -53.77 -2.89 -41.58
N PRO A 414 -54.47 -2.32 -40.59
CA PRO A 414 -55.72 -2.89 -40.09
C PRO A 414 -56.75 -3.10 -41.20
N GLY A 415 -57.52 -4.19 -41.12
CA GLY A 415 -58.49 -4.57 -42.15
C GLY A 415 -59.56 -3.51 -42.43
N GLU A 416 -59.83 -2.65 -41.46
CA GLU A 416 -60.73 -1.51 -41.57
C GLU A 416 -60.31 -0.49 -42.65
N LEU A 417 -59.02 -0.48 -43.04
CA LEU A 417 -58.48 0.39 -44.10
C LEU A 417 -58.49 -0.28 -45.49
N ALA A 418 -58.83 -1.56 -45.61
CA ALA A 418 -58.69 -2.32 -46.86
C ALA A 418 -59.42 -1.69 -48.05
N ALA A 419 -60.64 -1.18 -47.84
CA ALA A 419 -61.41 -0.47 -48.88
C ALA A 419 -60.72 0.81 -49.34
N ARG A 420 -60.08 1.56 -48.42
CA ARG A 420 -59.35 2.79 -48.76
C ARG A 420 -58.05 2.47 -49.50
N LEU A 421 -57.23 1.57 -48.96
CA LEU A 421 -55.92 1.23 -49.52
C LEU A 421 -56.00 0.54 -50.88
N SER A 422 -57.04 -0.27 -51.12
CA SER A 422 -57.26 -0.90 -52.43
C SER A 422 -57.59 0.09 -53.55
N GLN A 423 -58.12 1.27 -53.21
CA GLN A 423 -58.46 2.35 -54.14
C GLN A 423 -57.45 3.51 -54.14
N CYS A 424 -56.31 3.32 -53.46
CA CYS A 424 -55.14 4.18 -53.56
C CYS A 424 -54.11 3.50 -54.47
N GLY A 425 -53.90 4.02 -55.68
CA GLY A 425 -52.95 3.46 -56.64
C GLY A 425 -51.57 4.09 -56.51
N LEU A 426 -50.54 3.28 -56.27
CA LEU A 426 -49.15 3.70 -56.38
C LEU A 426 -48.75 3.79 -57.86
N VAL A 427 -48.15 4.91 -58.26
CA VAL A 427 -47.66 5.21 -59.61
C VAL A 427 -46.30 5.89 -59.56
N ASP A 428 -45.57 5.86 -60.69
CA ASP A 428 -44.42 6.74 -60.90
C ASP A 428 -44.89 8.21 -60.96
N ALA A 429 -44.10 9.12 -60.37
CA ALA A 429 -44.44 10.54 -60.32
C ALA A 429 -44.63 11.17 -61.71
N ALA A 430 -43.89 10.71 -62.73
CA ALA A 430 -44.01 11.21 -64.09
C ALA A 430 -45.37 10.86 -64.74
N GLU A 431 -45.97 9.73 -64.34
CA GLU A 431 -47.22 9.22 -64.92
C GLU A 431 -48.47 9.66 -64.15
N GLY A 432 -48.31 10.13 -62.91
CA GLY A 432 -49.42 10.43 -62.01
C GLY A 432 -50.41 11.46 -62.56
N ALA A 433 -49.93 12.55 -63.15
CA ALA A 433 -50.80 13.58 -63.74
C ALA A 433 -51.60 13.06 -64.96
N ARG A 434 -50.98 12.22 -65.80
CA ARG A 434 -51.63 11.63 -66.98
C ARG A 434 -52.71 10.63 -66.56
N LEU A 435 -52.41 9.78 -65.57
CA LEU A 435 -53.32 8.75 -65.08
C LEU A 435 -54.43 9.31 -64.19
N ALA A 436 -54.24 10.47 -63.56
CA ALA A 436 -55.25 11.12 -62.73
C ALA A 436 -56.57 11.38 -63.48
N GLY A 437 -56.50 11.69 -64.79
CA GLY A 437 -57.69 11.90 -65.64
C GLY A 437 -58.54 10.64 -65.88
N GLN A 438 -58.05 9.46 -65.49
CA GLN A 438 -58.74 8.17 -65.62
C GLN A 438 -59.32 7.66 -64.29
N LEU A 439 -59.15 8.42 -63.19
CA LEU A 439 -59.61 8.03 -61.87
C LEU A 439 -61.15 8.00 -61.81
N LYS A 440 -61.69 6.95 -61.20
CA LYS A 440 -63.11 6.85 -60.88
C LYS A 440 -63.41 7.56 -59.55
N PRO A 441 -64.67 7.97 -59.31
CA PRO A 441 -65.07 8.58 -58.05
C PRO A 441 -64.61 7.77 -56.82
N GLY A 442 -63.89 8.42 -55.92
CA GLY A 442 -63.33 7.81 -54.70
C GLY A 442 -61.89 7.31 -54.81
N GLN A 443 -61.35 7.15 -56.02
CA GLN A 443 -59.97 6.72 -56.25
C GLN A 443 -58.96 7.87 -56.08
N ARG A 444 -57.73 7.50 -55.73
CA ARG A 444 -56.59 8.41 -55.70
C ARG A 444 -55.32 7.71 -56.17
N LEU A 445 -54.39 8.46 -56.73
CA LEU A 445 -53.04 8.03 -57.05
C LEU A 445 -52.04 8.65 -56.09
N VAL A 446 -51.00 7.92 -55.75
CA VAL A 446 -49.87 8.41 -54.95
C VAL A 446 -48.55 7.96 -55.55
N SER A 447 -47.48 8.71 -55.32
CA SER A 447 -46.11 8.30 -55.67
C SER A 447 -45.26 8.07 -54.42
N LYS A 448 -44.10 7.41 -54.58
CA LYS A 448 -43.13 7.19 -53.48
C LYS A 448 -42.62 8.49 -52.88
N GLU A 449 -42.49 9.52 -53.70
CA GLU A 449 -42.01 10.85 -53.31
C GLU A 449 -43.05 11.61 -52.48
N GLY A 450 -44.31 11.17 -52.47
CA GLY A 450 -45.40 11.79 -51.70
C GLY A 450 -46.33 12.68 -52.52
N TYR A 451 -46.35 12.55 -53.85
CA TYR A 451 -47.41 13.16 -54.66
C TYR A 451 -48.75 12.48 -54.39
N LEU A 452 -49.85 13.23 -54.49
CA LEU A 452 -51.21 12.74 -54.41
C LEU A 452 -52.05 13.36 -55.53
N TRP A 453 -52.82 12.55 -56.24
CA TRP A 453 -53.84 12.98 -57.19
C TRP A 453 -55.17 12.31 -56.86
N ARG A 454 -56.25 13.10 -56.75
CA ARG A 454 -57.60 12.59 -56.49
C ARG A 454 -58.49 12.76 -57.70
N TRP A 455 -59.52 11.91 -57.78
CA TRP A 455 -60.51 11.91 -58.85
C TRP A 455 -61.25 13.25 -59.04
N ASP A 456 -61.34 14.08 -58.00
CA ASP A 456 -62.01 15.38 -57.99
C ASP A 456 -61.11 16.53 -58.45
N GLY A 457 -59.90 16.22 -58.95
CA GLY A 457 -58.94 17.20 -59.43
C GLY A 457 -58.04 17.80 -58.33
N PHE A 458 -58.21 17.38 -57.08
CA PHE A 458 -57.28 17.76 -56.01
C PHE A 458 -55.94 17.06 -56.23
N ALA A 459 -54.87 17.83 -56.35
CA ALA A 459 -53.50 17.34 -56.41
C ALA A 459 -52.65 17.98 -55.31
N ARG A 460 -51.69 17.23 -54.81
CA ARG A 460 -50.74 17.66 -53.79
C ARG A 460 -49.35 17.19 -54.16
N THR A 461 -48.38 18.08 -54.00
CA THR A 461 -46.96 17.79 -54.22
C THR A 461 -46.26 17.45 -52.90
N PRO A 462 -45.07 16.81 -52.93
CA PRO A 462 -44.26 16.52 -51.75
C PRO A 462 -43.89 17.75 -50.92
N ASP A 463 -43.86 18.94 -51.53
CA ASP A 463 -43.52 20.19 -50.85
C ASP A 463 -44.61 20.66 -49.86
N ALA A 464 -45.82 20.10 -49.95
CA ALA A 464 -46.88 20.38 -48.99
C ALA A 464 -46.64 19.61 -47.67
N PRO A 465 -46.67 20.26 -46.50
CA PRO A 465 -46.33 19.63 -45.22
C PRO A 465 -47.30 18.51 -44.84
N VAL A 466 -46.79 17.27 -44.70
CA VAL A 466 -47.58 16.11 -44.22
C VAL A 466 -47.17 15.83 -42.78
N SER A 467 -48.04 16.13 -41.80
CA SER A 467 -47.84 15.77 -40.39
C SER A 467 -47.63 14.26 -40.20
N ALA A 468 -48.41 13.46 -40.92
CA ALA A 468 -48.37 12.00 -40.89
C ALA A 468 -47.07 11.38 -41.42
N ALA A 469 -46.45 11.94 -42.47
CA ALA A 469 -45.23 11.36 -43.05
C ALA A 469 -44.05 11.50 -42.09
N ALA A 470 -43.88 12.68 -41.50
CA ALA A 470 -42.86 12.92 -40.48
C ALA A 470 -43.05 12.02 -39.25
N ARG A 471 -44.30 11.68 -38.91
CA ARG A 471 -44.63 10.77 -37.81
C ARG A 471 -44.28 9.32 -38.13
N LEU A 472 -44.60 8.84 -39.34
CA LEU A 472 -44.20 7.51 -39.81
C LEU A 472 -42.68 7.37 -39.88
N GLU A 473 -41.96 8.39 -40.38
CA GLU A 473 -40.48 8.40 -40.40
C GLU A 473 -39.90 8.37 -38.97
N GLN A 474 -40.47 9.14 -38.03
CA GLN A 474 -40.06 9.12 -36.62
C GLN A 474 -40.35 7.78 -35.94
N GLN A 475 -41.47 7.13 -36.28
CA GLN A 475 -41.83 5.83 -35.75
C GLN A 475 -40.91 4.72 -36.30
N ALA A 476 -40.60 4.76 -37.60
CA ALA A 476 -39.62 3.85 -38.20
C ALA A 476 -38.23 4.01 -37.57
N ARG A 477 -37.78 5.26 -37.31
CA ARG A 477 -36.51 5.49 -36.59
C ARG A 477 -36.56 5.01 -35.14
N LEU A 478 -37.69 5.18 -34.43
CA LEU A 478 -37.84 4.66 -33.07
C LEU A 478 -37.71 3.13 -33.04
N GLU A 479 -38.32 2.43 -33.99
CA GLU A 479 -38.24 0.97 -34.09
C GLU A 479 -36.82 0.49 -34.42
N ALA A 480 -36.13 1.17 -35.35
CA ALA A 480 -34.73 0.91 -35.63
C ALA A 480 -33.83 1.15 -34.41
N ALA A 481 -34.00 2.28 -33.70
CA ALA A 481 -33.24 2.61 -32.51
C ALA A 481 -33.49 1.61 -31.36
N LEU A 482 -34.73 1.13 -31.18
CA LEU A 482 -35.04 0.08 -30.21
C LEU A 482 -34.39 -1.27 -30.56
N ALA A 483 -34.28 -1.60 -31.85
CA ALA A 483 -33.57 -2.80 -32.32
C ALA A 483 -32.04 -2.68 -32.14
N GLU A 484 -31.47 -1.48 -32.32
CA GLU A 484 -30.04 -1.18 -32.10
C GLU A 484 -29.64 -1.21 -30.61
N LEU A 485 -30.58 -0.94 -29.69
CA LEU A 485 -30.30 -0.83 -28.26
C LEU A 485 -29.84 -2.15 -27.63
N GLY A 486 -30.47 -3.28 -27.99
CA GLY A 486 -30.12 -4.59 -27.43
C GLY A 486 -28.66 -4.98 -27.64
N PRO A 487 -28.16 -4.99 -28.90
CA PRO A 487 -26.75 -5.27 -29.20
C PRO A 487 -25.75 -4.33 -28.50
N LEU A 488 -26.09 -3.04 -28.36
CA LEU A 488 -25.23 -2.09 -27.65
C LEU A 488 -25.20 -2.33 -26.14
N GLN A 489 -26.34 -2.72 -25.55
CA GLN A 489 -26.40 -3.12 -24.13
C GLN A 489 -25.61 -4.41 -23.87
N GLU A 490 -25.65 -5.39 -24.78
CA GLU A 490 -24.81 -6.59 -24.70
C GLU A 490 -23.31 -6.24 -24.80
N THR A 491 -22.96 -5.31 -25.69
CA THR A 491 -21.58 -4.81 -25.82
C THR A 491 -21.11 -4.12 -24.54
N LEU A 492 -21.93 -3.24 -23.96
CA LEU A 492 -21.63 -2.58 -22.69
C LEU A 492 -21.46 -3.61 -21.56
N ALA A 493 -22.36 -4.60 -21.45
CA ALA A 493 -22.27 -5.64 -20.45
C ALA A 493 -20.97 -6.45 -20.57
N ALA A 494 -20.53 -6.76 -21.80
CA ALA A 494 -19.25 -7.41 -22.04
C ALA A 494 -18.06 -6.52 -21.63
N ARG A 495 -18.06 -5.23 -21.97
CA ARG A 495 -17.00 -4.29 -21.57
C ARG A 495 -16.96 -4.04 -20.06
N ASP A 496 -18.11 -3.98 -19.40
CA ASP A 496 -18.20 -3.89 -17.93
C ASP A 496 -17.64 -5.15 -17.26
N ALA A 497 -17.88 -6.33 -17.83
CA ALA A 497 -17.30 -7.58 -17.35
C ALA A 497 -15.77 -7.60 -17.52
N ASP A 498 -15.27 -7.18 -18.68
CA ASP A 498 -13.83 -7.07 -18.95
C ASP A 498 -13.14 -6.09 -17.96
N PHE A 499 -13.74 -4.92 -17.74
CA PHE A 499 -13.24 -3.94 -16.77
C PHE A 499 -13.26 -4.48 -15.33
N THR A 500 -14.34 -5.14 -14.94
CA THR A 500 -14.47 -5.73 -13.60
C THR A 500 -13.41 -6.81 -13.39
N ALA A 501 -13.20 -7.69 -14.37
CA ALA A 501 -12.17 -8.72 -14.32
C ALA A 501 -10.76 -8.12 -14.21
N ALA A 502 -10.45 -7.06 -14.97
CA ALA A 502 -9.17 -6.37 -14.89
C ALA A 502 -8.95 -5.70 -13.51
N ARG A 503 -9.98 -5.03 -12.98
CA ARG A 503 -9.95 -4.43 -11.64
C ARG A 503 -9.74 -5.47 -10.54
N ASP A 504 -10.47 -6.58 -10.60
CA ASP A 504 -10.38 -7.64 -9.60
C ASP A 504 -9.00 -8.34 -9.68
N ALA A 505 -8.44 -8.49 -10.88
CA ALA A 505 -7.06 -8.96 -11.08
C ALA A 505 -6.03 -7.99 -10.48
N ARG A 506 -6.22 -6.67 -10.60
CA ARG A 506 -5.36 -5.67 -9.94
C ARG A 506 -5.44 -5.81 -8.41
N ILE A 507 -6.64 -5.91 -7.85
CA ILE A 507 -6.83 -6.06 -6.40
C ILE A 507 -6.12 -7.33 -5.90
N ALA A 508 -6.29 -8.46 -6.60
CA ALA A 508 -5.60 -9.71 -6.26
C ALA A 508 -4.07 -9.58 -6.36
N ALA A 509 -3.55 -8.83 -7.35
CA ALA A 509 -2.12 -8.57 -7.47
C ALA A 509 -1.59 -7.66 -6.33
N GLU A 510 -2.36 -6.68 -5.86
CA GLU A 510 -2.00 -5.85 -4.70
C GLU A 510 -1.94 -6.68 -3.41
N GLU A 511 -2.90 -7.58 -3.20
CA GLU A 511 -2.88 -8.52 -2.07
C GLU A 511 -1.70 -9.49 -2.15
N ALA A 512 -1.41 -10.04 -3.34
CA ALA A 512 -0.27 -10.91 -3.55
C ALA A 512 1.06 -10.19 -3.25
N LEU A 513 1.23 -8.95 -3.73
CA LEU A 513 2.41 -8.14 -3.44
C LEU A 513 2.57 -7.87 -1.94
N ARG A 514 1.46 -7.56 -1.25
CA ARG A 514 1.48 -7.34 0.20
C ARG A 514 1.93 -8.60 0.95
N ASN A 515 1.45 -9.77 0.55
CA ASN A 515 1.86 -11.05 1.14
C ASN A 515 3.34 -11.35 0.87
N CYS A 516 3.81 -11.16 -0.36
CA CYS A 516 5.23 -11.36 -0.69
C CYS A 516 6.15 -10.44 0.14
N ARG A 517 5.78 -9.16 0.31
CA ARG A 517 6.54 -8.21 1.14
C ARG A 517 6.55 -8.61 2.62
N TYR A 518 5.51 -9.29 3.10
CA TYR A 518 5.46 -9.78 4.48
C TYR A 518 6.49 -10.89 4.74
N GLU A 519 6.82 -11.71 3.74
CA GLU A 519 7.78 -12.81 3.84
C GLU A 519 9.26 -12.37 3.86
N VAL A 520 9.58 -11.20 3.31
CA VAL A 520 10.96 -10.68 3.26
C VAL A 520 11.55 -10.45 4.65
N ALA A 521 10.79 -9.82 5.57
CA ALA A 521 11.31 -9.48 6.89
C ALA A 521 11.60 -10.72 7.78
N PRO A 522 10.74 -11.75 7.83
CA PRO A 522 11.09 -13.06 8.41
C PRO A 522 12.34 -13.68 7.79
N ALA A 523 12.46 -13.73 6.47
CA ALA A 523 13.62 -14.31 5.79
C ALA A 523 14.92 -13.55 6.13
N GLN A 524 14.89 -12.22 6.15
CA GLN A 524 16.03 -11.39 6.55
C GLN A 524 16.44 -11.62 8.02
N ARG A 525 15.46 -11.78 8.93
CA ARG A 525 15.75 -12.13 10.33
C ARG A 525 16.39 -13.51 10.45
N ALA A 526 15.89 -14.49 9.70
CA ALA A 526 16.46 -15.84 9.67
C ALA A 526 17.92 -15.83 9.19
N LEU A 527 18.23 -15.07 8.13
CA LEU A 527 19.61 -14.92 7.64
C LEU A 527 20.52 -14.25 8.68
N ASN A 528 20.05 -13.20 9.34
CA ASN A 528 20.84 -12.54 10.38
C ASN A 528 21.10 -13.45 11.59
N MET A 529 20.12 -14.27 11.99
CA MET A 529 20.30 -15.28 13.03
C MET A 529 21.30 -16.35 12.61
N ALA A 530 21.18 -16.88 11.39
CA ALA A 530 22.10 -17.88 10.86
C ALA A 530 23.54 -17.36 10.81
N ARG A 531 23.75 -16.11 10.38
CA ARG A 531 25.06 -15.42 10.41
C ARG A 531 25.63 -15.29 11.82
N SER A 532 24.79 -14.96 12.82
CA SER A 532 25.21 -14.93 14.22
C SER A 532 25.67 -16.33 14.69
N THR A 533 24.90 -17.36 14.36
CA THR A 533 25.24 -18.75 14.71
C THR A 533 26.53 -19.22 14.03
N VAL A 534 26.78 -18.82 12.78
CA VAL A 534 28.07 -19.08 12.10
C VAL A 534 29.22 -18.37 12.80
N ALA A 535 29.05 -17.11 13.19
CA ALA A 535 30.08 -16.35 13.89
C ALA A 535 30.41 -16.97 15.26
N GLU A 536 29.40 -17.37 16.03
CA GLU A 536 29.57 -18.08 17.31
C GLU A 536 30.26 -19.43 17.13
N ALA A 537 29.82 -20.23 16.14
CA ALA A 537 30.43 -21.53 15.84
C ALA A 537 31.89 -21.40 15.39
N ALA A 538 32.22 -20.34 14.64
CA ALA A 538 33.58 -20.07 14.17
C ALA A 538 34.51 -19.54 15.28
N GLN A 539 33.97 -18.88 16.31
CA GLN A 539 34.75 -18.51 17.51
C GLN A 539 34.99 -19.70 18.43
N ALA A 540 34.07 -20.68 18.44
CA ALA A 540 34.17 -21.87 19.26
C ALA A 540 35.05 -22.97 18.65
N SER A 541 35.16 -23.04 17.31
CA SER A 541 36.02 -23.96 16.55
C SER A 541 37.44 -23.43 16.39
#